data_AF-A0A966DH25-F1
#
_entry.id   AF-A0A966DH25-F1
#
_cell.length_a   1.000
_cell.length_b   1.000
_cell.length_c   1.000
_cell.angle_alpha   90.00
_cell.angle_beta   90.00
_cell.angle_gamma   90.00
#
_symmetry.space_group_name_H-M   'P 1'
#
loop_
_entity.id
_entity.type
_entity.pdbx_description
1 polymer ?
#
loop_
_entity_poly.entity_id
_entity_poly.type
_entity_poly.pdbx_seq_one_letter_code
_entity_poly.pdbx_strand_id
1 'polypeptide(L)'
;MLNPKLIEQFFGAASIQRWNDYPRMVELVELDKQAHKFIIAYFIAKMEPEGSINMRSLIEAGIFEFLRRVVVTDIRPDVFRKALQKKEKEINSWVLSQLYDSLSEIEEGAFCKRFEAYINDSSMYKKERFILKAASYMATRWEFS
;
A
#
# COMPACT_ATOMS: atom_id res chain seq x y z
N MET A 1 -15.25 -14.75 -0.03
CA MET A 1 -15.09 -14.73 1.45
C MET A 1 -13.70 -14.19 1.78
N LEU A 2 -13.44 -13.74 3.01
CA LEU A 2 -12.07 -13.40 3.42
C LEU A 2 -11.26 -14.69 3.60
N ASN A 3 -10.21 -14.85 2.81
CA ASN A 3 -9.34 -16.02 2.81
C ASN A 3 -8.36 -15.95 4.01
N PRO A 4 -8.11 -17.05 4.76
CA PRO A 4 -7.08 -17.09 5.81
C PRO A 4 -5.71 -16.59 5.35
N LYS A 5 -5.28 -16.87 4.12
CA LYS A 5 -4.03 -16.37 3.55
C LYS A 5 -3.98 -14.84 3.50
N LEU A 6 -5.11 -14.19 3.20
CA LEU A 6 -5.19 -12.73 3.23
C LEU A 6 -5.02 -12.21 4.65
N ILE A 7 -5.66 -12.87 5.63
CA ILE A 7 -5.52 -12.50 7.04
C ILE A 7 -4.06 -12.61 7.48
N GLU A 8 -3.35 -13.68 7.08
CA GLU A 8 -1.92 -13.85 7.33
C GLU A 8 -1.08 -12.70 6.76
N GLN A 9 -1.41 -12.14 5.58
CA GLN A 9 -0.72 -10.96 5.04
C GLN A 9 -0.86 -9.74 5.97
N PHE A 10 -2.05 -9.50 6.52
CA PHE A 10 -2.27 -8.41 7.48
C PHE A 10 -1.51 -8.65 8.80
N PHE A 11 -1.50 -9.88 9.31
CA PHE A 11 -0.69 -10.22 10.49
C PHE A 11 0.82 -10.09 10.21
N GLY A 12 1.28 -10.44 9.02
CA GLY A 12 2.65 -10.19 8.57
C GLY A 12 3.01 -8.71 8.71
N ALA A 13 2.16 -7.80 8.23
CA ALA A 13 2.34 -6.36 8.41
C ALA A 13 2.41 -5.90 9.88
N ALA A 14 1.66 -6.55 10.76
CA ALA A 14 1.68 -6.27 12.20
C ALA A 14 2.96 -6.79 12.89
N SER A 15 3.72 -7.69 12.25
CA SER A 15 4.99 -8.22 12.76
C SER A 15 6.22 -7.53 12.18
N ILE A 16 6.09 -6.89 11.01
CA ILE A 16 7.17 -6.17 10.33
C ILE A 16 7.51 -4.91 11.13
N GLN A 17 8.68 -4.95 11.76
CA GLN A 17 9.22 -3.82 12.51
C GLN A 17 9.67 -2.71 11.57
N ARG A 18 9.44 -1.47 11.97
CA ARG A 18 9.97 -0.28 11.30
C ARG A 18 11.27 0.16 11.96
N TRP A 19 11.98 1.03 11.25
CA TRP A 19 13.24 1.63 11.70
C TRP A 19 14.40 0.63 11.86
N ASN A 20 14.48 -0.38 10.98
CA ASN A 20 15.57 -1.37 11.01
C ASN A 20 16.97 -0.74 10.88
N ASP A 21 17.09 0.42 10.21
CA ASP A 21 18.35 1.15 10.02
C ASP A 21 18.54 2.31 11.04
N TYR A 22 17.64 2.50 12.01
CA TYR A 22 17.66 3.62 12.97
C TYR A 22 17.49 3.15 14.43
N PRO A 23 17.94 3.93 15.44
CA PRO A 23 17.62 3.63 16.83
C PRO A 23 16.10 3.61 17.07
N ARG A 24 15.57 2.50 17.59
CA ARG A 24 14.14 2.32 17.86
C ARG A 24 13.77 2.97 19.20
N MET A 25 13.33 4.22 19.15
CA MET A 25 12.86 4.96 20.33
C MET A 25 11.40 4.60 20.69
N VAL A 26 10.64 4.10 19.71
CA VAL A 26 9.25 3.67 19.82
C VAL A 26 9.09 2.37 19.04
N GLU A 27 8.24 1.46 19.53
CA GLU A 27 7.86 0.25 18.80
C GLU A 27 6.80 0.60 17.76
N LEU A 28 7.20 0.60 16.48
CA LEU A 28 6.31 0.85 15.35
C LEU A 28 6.41 -0.30 14.36
N VAL A 29 5.24 -0.75 13.89
CA VAL A 29 5.15 -1.79 12.85
C VAL A 29 4.63 -1.21 11.53
N GLU A 30 4.81 -1.96 10.43
CA GLU A 30 4.38 -1.50 9.11
C GLU A 30 2.87 -1.21 9.07
N LEU A 31 2.07 -2.00 9.80
CA LEU A 31 0.65 -1.76 9.92
C LEU A 31 0.32 -0.38 10.53
N ASP A 32 1.02 0.05 11.59
CA ASP A 32 0.77 1.34 12.26
C ASP A 32 0.94 2.51 11.30
N LYS A 33 2.05 2.49 10.54
CA LYS A 33 2.35 3.53 9.55
C LYS A 33 1.29 3.59 8.46
N GLN A 34 0.76 2.44 8.04
CA GLN A 34 -0.22 2.37 6.97
C GLN A 34 -1.61 2.77 7.45
N ALA A 35 -1.98 2.42 8.69
CA ALA A 35 -3.17 2.93 9.36
C ALA A 35 -3.12 4.46 9.51
N HIS A 36 -2.00 5.01 10.01
CA HIS A 36 -1.83 6.45 10.15
C HIS A 36 -1.91 7.17 8.80
N LYS A 37 -1.26 6.62 7.76
CA LYS A 37 -1.39 7.11 6.38
C LYS A 37 -2.86 7.15 5.92
N PHE A 38 -3.65 6.10 6.18
CA PHE A 38 -5.05 6.08 5.76
C PHE A 38 -5.92 7.10 6.50
N ILE A 39 -5.68 7.30 7.79
CA ILE A 39 -6.37 8.34 8.56
C ILE A 39 -6.09 9.73 7.96
N ILE A 40 -4.82 10.04 7.70
CA ILE A 40 -4.45 11.32 7.07
C ILE A 40 -5.07 11.44 5.67
N ALA A 41 -5.00 10.38 4.85
CA ALA A 41 -5.57 10.38 3.50
C ALA A 41 -7.08 10.62 3.52
N TYR A 42 -7.80 10.05 4.48
CA TYR A 42 -9.24 10.28 4.68
C TYR A 42 -9.52 11.77 4.95
N PHE A 43 -8.77 12.39 5.86
CA PHE A 43 -8.96 13.81 6.17
C PHE A 43 -8.66 14.71 4.97
N ILE A 44 -7.55 14.48 4.26
CA ILE A 44 -7.22 15.23 3.04
C ILE A 44 -8.35 15.08 2.01
N ALA A 45 -8.81 13.85 1.75
CA ALA A 45 -9.88 13.60 0.78
C ALA A 45 -11.21 14.26 1.17
N LYS A 46 -11.49 14.43 2.47
CA LYS A 46 -12.68 15.13 2.98
C LYS A 46 -12.59 16.65 2.90
N MET A 47 -11.39 17.21 2.78
CA MET A 47 -11.16 18.65 2.59
C MET A 47 -11.23 19.06 1.11
N GLU A 48 -11.10 18.11 0.19
CA GLU A 48 -11.27 18.36 -1.24
C GLU A 48 -12.73 18.67 -1.60
N PRO A 49 -13.01 19.41 -2.70
CA PRO A 49 -14.36 19.71 -3.13
C PRO A 49 -15.23 18.45 -3.25
N GLU A 50 -16.51 18.58 -2.92
CA GLU A 50 -17.45 17.44 -2.96
C GLU A 50 -17.47 16.78 -4.34
N GLY A 51 -17.42 15.44 -4.37
CA GLY A 51 -17.39 14.65 -5.60
C GLY A 51 -16.06 14.67 -6.37
N SER A 52 -15.05 15.41 -5.93
CA SER A 52 -13.77 15.52 -6.65
C SER A 52 -12.84 14.30 -6.47
N ILE A 53 -13.04 13.53 -5.39
CA ILE A 53 -12.29 12.33 -5.00
C ILE A 53 -13.24 11.15 -4.88
N ASN A 54 -12.87 10.03 -5.48
CA ASN A 54 -13.62 8.79 -5.31
C ASN A 54 -13.09 8.03 -4.07
N MET A 55 -13.88 8.00 -3.00
CA MET A 55 -13.49 7.34 -1.75
C MET A 55 -13.23 5.84 -1.91
N ARG A 56 -13.97 5.15 -2.79
CA ARG A 56 -13.71 3.74 -3.07
C ARG A 56 -12.35 3.57 -3.73
N SER A 57 -12.05 4.37 -4.75
CA SER A 57 -10.75 4.37 -5.42
C SER A 57 -9.60 4.69 -4.46
N LEU A 58 -9.81 5.61 -3.50
CA LEU A 58 -8.82 5.94 -2.48
C LEU A 58 -8.53 4.75 -1.56
N ILE A 59 -9.58 4.06 -1.10
CA ILE A 59 -9.46 2.88 -0.25
C ILE A 59 -8.78 1.75 -1.01
N GLU A 60 -9.23 1.46 -2.25
CA GLU A 60 -8.64 0.41 -3.08
C GLU A 60 -7.17 0.69 -3.38
N ALA A 61 -6.84 1.90 -3.87
CA ALA A 61 -5.45 2.34 -4.10
C ALA A 61 -4.59 2.21 -2.84
N GLY A 62 -5.15 2.57 -1.68
CA GLY A 62 -4.51 2.45 -0.40
C GLY A 62 -4.16 1.01 -0.06
N ILE A 63 -5.14 0.11 -0.15
CA ILE A 63 -4.98 -1.33 0.09
C ILE A 63 -3.97 -1.93 -0.89
N PHE A 64 -4.01 -1.57 -2.17
CA PHE A 64 -3.07 -2.06 -3.17
C PHE A 64 -1.63 -1.66 -2.87
N GLU A 65 -1.40 -0.41 -2.47
CA GLU A 65 -0.06 0.04 -2.05
C GLU A 65 0.42 -0.67 -0.78
N PHE A 66 -0.48 -0.92 0.16
CA PHE A 66 -0.21 -1.68 1.38
C PHE A 66 0.17 -3.12 1.08
N LEU A 67 -0.65 -3.86 0.33
CA LEU A 67 -0.39 -5.26 -0.01
C LEU A 67 0.94 -5.43 -0.77
N ARG A 68 1.21 -4.55 -1.75
CA ARG A 68 2.51 -4.54 -2.43
C ARG A 68 3.66 -4.33 -1.46
N ARG A 69 3.49 -3.44 -0.48
CA ARG A 69 4.52 -3.10 0.52
C ARG A 69 4.83 -4.27 1.46
N VAL A 70 3.81 -5.00 1.90
CA VAL A 70 3.98 -6.20 2.74
C VAL A 70 4.79 -7.25 2.00
N VAL A 71 4.51 -7.48 0.72
CA VAL A 71 5.22 -8.47 -0.10
C VAL A 71 6.70 -8.10 -0.33
N VAL A 72 7.02 -6.82 -0.54
CA VAL A 72 8.39 -6.34 -0.84
C VAL A 72 9.16 -5.85 0.38
N THR A 73 8.64 -6.10 1.58
CA THR A 73 9.06 -5.42 2.82
C THR A 73 10.55 -5.56 3.17
N ASP A 74 11.18 -6.66 2.78
CA ASP A 74 12.60 -6.94 3.08
C ASP A 74 13.58 -6.16 2.19
N ILE A 75 13.07 -5.35 1.26
CA ILE A 75 13.88 -4.55 0.35
C ILE A 75 13.94 -3.11 0.86
N ARG A 76 15.16 -2.61 1.11
CA ARG A 76 15.37 -1.21 1.47
C ARG A 76 14.72 -0.28 0.42
N PRO A 77 14.02 0.81 0.83
CA PRO A 77 13.26 1.64 -0.10
C PRO A 77 14.04 2.21 -1.29
N ASP A 78 15.31 2.57 -1.10
CA ASP A 78 16.19 3.10 -2.15
C ASP A 78 16.60 2.03 -3.17
N VAL A 79 16.85 0.80 -2.70
CA VAL A 79 17.11 -0.37 -3.55
C VAL A 79 15.85 -0.73 -4.34
N PHE A 80 14.69 -0.79 -3.67
CA PHE A 80 13.42 -1.07 -4.32
C PHE A 80 13.10 -0.06 -5.43
N ARG A 81 13.35 1.23 -5.20
CA ARG A 81 13.18 2.27 -6.21
C ARG A 81 14.07 2.05 -7.45
N LYS A 82 15.34 1.65 -7.25
CA LYS A 82 16.24 1.31 -8.36
C LYS A 82 15.79 0.04 -9.10
N ALA A 83 15.25 -0.94 -8.38
CA ALA A 83 14.72 -2.17 -8.97
C ALA A 83 13.50 -1.88 -9.85
N LEU A 84 12.56 -1.04 -9.39
CA LEU A 84 11.41 -0.60 -10.18
C LEU A 84 11.85 0.08 -11.49
N GLN A 85 12.87 0.95 -11.47
CA GLN A 85 13.34 1.60 -12.70
C GLN A 85 13.82 0.64 -13.79
N LYS A 86 14.28 -0.57 -13.43
CA LYS A 86 14.84 -1.54 -14.38
C LYS A 86 13.90 -2.71 -14.69
N LYS A 87 13.08 -3.10 -13.71
CA LYS A 87 12.37 -4.38 -13.65
C LYS A 87 10.94 -4.25 -13.11
N GLU A 88 10.30 -3.10 -13.31
CA GLU A 88 8.95 -2.82 -12.82
C GLU A 88 7.95 -3.93 -13.19
N LYS A 89 7.93 -4.36 -14.46
CA LYS A 89 6.99 -5.37 -14.94
C LYS A 89 7.21 -6.71 -14.23
N GLU A 90 8.44 -7.18 -14.14
CA GLU A 90 8.77 -8.45 -13.48
C GLU A 90 8.45 -8.41 -11.98
N ILE A 91 8.73 -7.29 -11.31
CA ILE A 91 8.40 -7.10 -9.90
C ILE A 91 6.88 -7.09 -9.71
N ASN A 92 6.15 -6.36 -10.55
CA ASN A 92 4.69 -6.29 -10.46
C ASN A 92 4.05 -7.66 -10.67
N SER A 93 4.48 -8.40 -11.70
CA SER A 93 4.01 -9.76 -11.96
C SER A 93 4.33 -10.71 -10.81
N TRP A 94 5.50 -10.59 -10.19
CA TRP A 94 5.86 -11.38 -9.02
C TRP A 94 5.00 -11.03 -7.80
N VAL A 95 4.75 -9.74 -7.52
CA VAL A 95 3.85 -9.33 -6.42
C VAL A 95 2.45 -9.88 -6.63
N LEU A 96 1.93 -9.80 -7.86
CA LEU A 96 0.60 -10.34 -8.18
C LEU A 96 0.55 -11.86 -8.00
N SER A 97 1.60 -12.59 -8.37
CA SER A 97 1.62 -14.05 -8.19
C SER A 97 1.65 -14.47 -6.72
N GLN A 98 2.34 -13.72 -5.84
CA GLN A 98 2.33 -13.98 -4.40
C GLN A 98 0.96 -13.76 -3.77
N LEU A 99 0.17 -12.82 -4.29
CA LEU A 99 -1.12 -12.42 -3.73
C LEU A 99 -2.32 -13.07 -4.42
N TYR A 100 -2.14 -13.71 -5.57
CA TYR A 100 -3.22 -14.26 -6.38
C TYR A 100 -4.15 -15.19 -5.58
N ASP A 101 -3.58 -16.21 -4.92
CA ASP A 101 -4.35 -17.16 -4.11
C ASP A 101 -5.13 -16.48 -2.98
N SER A 102 -4.61 -15.38 -2.43
CA SER A 102 -5.21 -14.67 -1.32
C SER A 102 -6.36 -13.76 -1.76
N LEU A 103 -6.36 -13.34 -3.04
CA LEU A 103 -7.27 -12.33 -3.58
C LEU A 103 -8.25 -12.88 -4.62
N SER A 104 -8.01 -14.08 -5.17
CA SER A 104 -8.79 -14.66 -6.28
C SER A 104 -10.27 -14.88 -5.94
N GLU A 105 -10.59 -15.15 -4.68
CA GLU A 105 -11.96 -15.36 -4.22
C GLU A 105 -12.74 -14.06 -3.93
N ILE A 106 -12.06 -12.90 -3.96
CA ILE A 106 -12.68 -11.61 -3.66
C ILE A 106 -13.35 -11.08 -4.92
N GLU A 107 -14.67 -10.86 -4.83
CA GLU A 107 -15.49 -10.40 -5.96
C GLU A 107 -15.27 -11.25 -7.23
N GLU A 108 -15.15 -12.57 -7.08
CA GLU A 108 -14.92 -13.50 -8.20
C GLU A 108 -13.68 -13.10 -9.05
N GLY A 109 -12.64 -12.60 -8.38
CA GLY A 109 -11.37 -12.18 -8.99
C GLY A 109 -11.38 -10.76 -9.57
N ALA A 110 -12.50 -10.05 -9.54
CA ALA A 110 -12.58 -8.67 -10.03
C ALA A 110 -11.67 -7.72 -9.23
N PHE A 111 -11.50 -7.95 -7.93
CA PHE A 111 -10.57 -7.18 -7.10
C PHE A 111 -9.11 -7.36 -7.54
N CYS A 112 -8.71 -8.61 -7.83
CA CYS A 112 -7.37 -8.91 -8.32
C CYS A 112 -7.10 -8.25 -9.68
N LYS A 113 -8.09 -8.23 -10.59
CA LYS A 113 -7.97 -7.52 -11.88
C LYS A 113 -7.80 -6.02 -11.70
N ARG A 114 -8.52 -5.40 -10.75
CA ARG A 114 -8.34 -3.97 -10.43
C ARG A 114 -6.96 -3.71 -9.83
N PHE A 115 -6.46 -4.61 -8.98
CA PHE A 115 -5.11 -4.50 -8.44
C PHE A 115 -4.04 -4.60 -9.53
N GLU A 116 -4.17 -5.55 -10.45
CA GLU A 116 -3.30 -5.70 -11.61
C GLU A 116 -3.33 -4.46 -12.52
N ALA A 117 -4.51 -3.93 -12.81
CA ALA A 117 -4.64 -2.68 -13.56
C ALA A 117 -3.97 -1.52 -12.81
N TYR A 118 -4.17 -1.40 -11.50
CA TYR A 118 -3.57 -0.36 -10.67
C TYR A 118 -2.03 -0.46 -10.65
N ILE A 119 -1.45 -1.64 -10.49
CA ILE A 119 0.01 -1.75 -10.38
C ILE A 119 0.71 -1.49 -11.71
N ASN A 120 0.04 -1.77 -12.84
CA ASN A 120 0.59 -1.62 -14.18
C ASN A 120 0.24 -0.27 -14.85
N ASP A 121 -0.78 0.44 -14.37
CA ASP A 121 -1.19 1.75 -14.87
C ASP A 121 -1.00 2.85 -13.81
N SER A 122 0.10 3.59 -13.93
CA SER A 122 0.38 4.77 -13.09
C SER A 122 -0.63 5.92 -13.28
N SER A 123 -1.42 5.89 -14.34
CA SER A 123 -2.45 6.88 -14.65
C SER A 123 -3.80 6.57 -14.02
N MET A 124 -4.02 5.35 -13.51
CA MET A 124 -5.21 5.01 -12.74
C MET A 124 -5.20 5.75 -11.39
N TYR A 125 -6.35 6.30 -10.99
CA TYR A 125 -6.55 6.97 -9.68
C TYR A 125 -5.56 8.10 -9.36
N LYS A 126 -5.21 8.95 -10.34
CA LYS A 126 -4.15 9.98 -10.17
C LYS A 126 -4.32 10.86 -8.94
N LYS A 127 -5.55 11.34 -8.67
CA LYS A 127 -5.80 12.25 -7.54
C LYS A 127 -5.67 11.51 -6.22
N GLU A 128 -6.25 10.32 -6.12
CA GLU A 128 -6.20 9.48 -4.94
C GLU A 128 -4.75 9.04 -4.64
N ARG A 129 -3.96 8.68 -5.66
CA ARG A 129 -2.52 8.41 -5.52
C ARG A 129 -1.76 9.61 -4.99
N PHE A 130 -2.09 10.82 -5.46
CA PHE A 130 -1.46 12.04 -4.98
C PHE A 130 -1.76 12.26 -3.50
N ILE A 131 -3.01 12.10 -3.08
CA ILE A 131 -3.41 12.16 -1.67
C ILE A 131 -2.68 11.09 -0.84
N LEU A 132 -2.63 9.84 -1.29
CA LEU A 132 -1.93 8.75 -0.60
C LEU A 132 -0.43 9.03 -0.45
N LYS A 133 0.19 9.64 -1.47
CA LYS A 133 1.60 10.04 -1.44
C LYS A 133 1.82 11.16 -0.41
N ALA A 134 0.97 12.18 -0.39
CA ALA A 134 1.03 13.26 0.59
C ALA A 134 0.84 12.73 2.01
N ALA A 135 -0.19 11.91 2.22
CA ALA A 135 -0.48 11.28 3.50
C ALA A 135 0.66 10.37 3.98
N SER A 136 1.28 9.61 3.07
CA SER A 136 2.44 8.80 3.42
C SER A 136 3.63 9.64 3.85
N TYR A 137 3.87 10.79 3.20
CA TYR A 137 4.94 11.71 3.59
C TYR A 137 4.68 12.32 4.98
N MET A 138 3.45 12.75 5.24
CA MET A 138 3.05 13.29 6.55
C MET A 138 3.18 12.26 7.67
N ALA A 139 2.72 11.03 7.44
CA ALA A 139 2.87 9.93 8.41
C ALA A 139 4.35 9.67 8.71
N THR A 140 5.19 9.54 7.68
CA THR A 140 6.64 9.35 7.88
C THR A 140 7.27 10.53 8.63
N ARG A 141 6.92 11.77 8.30
CA ARG A 141 7.46 12.95 8.99
C ARG A 141 7.11 12.93 10.48
N TRP A 142 5.89 12.54 10.82
CA TRP A 142 5.45 12.39 12.21
C TRP A 142 6.28 11.35 12.97
N GLU A 143 6.64 10.23 12.34
CA GLU A 143 7.51 9.23 12.99
C GLU A 143 8.84 9.85 13.44
N PHE A 144 9.40 10.79 12.65
CA PHE A 144 10.72 11.39 12.89
C PHE A 144 10.70 12.76 13.60
N SER A 145 9.54 13.24 14.05
CA SER A 145 9.40 14.52 14.78
C SER A 145 9.36 14.30 16.28
#